data_AF-I0GXS3-F1
#
_entry.id   AF-I0GXS3-F1
#
_cell.length_a   1.000
_cell.length_b   1.000
_cell.length_c   1.000
_cell.angle_alpha   90.00
_cell.angle_beta   90.00
_cell.angle_gamma   90.00
#
_symmetry.space_group_name_H-M   'P 1'
#
loop_
_entity.id
_entity.type
_entity.pdbx_description
1 polymer ?
#
loop_
_entity_poly.entity_id
_entity_poly.type
_entity_poly.pdbx_seq_one_letter_code
_entity_poly.pdbx_strand_id
1 'polypeptide(L)'
;MAFVPRQDPVESEQTVPERPGSLDPQELGFTPKGPIGWLAPLLLLSTGLRALLAILFGAYLDKRELQNSLDDDFFDHSSTADGELWLDYVADLGDGFDATYSVAYLLAQPELEVDGERLPRGRLLLMGGDQVYPLASGDGYENRMKGPYRAALPEAPAGEPRPTLFALPGNHDWYDGLTAFLRLFARRKDGHIGGWRTEQRRSYFAVRLPANWWLFAVDEQFGAYIDDPQLLYFERAAEEVGPDDRVILMTPSPTWVKAADKPEEYDAVDYFIRTILAPTRAHVRVLVSGDLHHYARYTGDDRELITCGGGGAYTLGTQNLPGELTVPPKETLTRSKSRSRTYGLEKSFPDPDLSRRWGRGVFHRLPRRNKGFATMLGIIQTLTMLAMAGAAASREDGSILKLFTIPLVLMLLVVMAATTLFAQPPPAPSPKRVRHWVLGVLHGFAQIALAAGGTFVWLRLDFRDWPWPWPLVVAAAVYGPLIAVLSTQLTALYLLSAARFGVNVNELFAGQGIEEGKSFLRMHIDAGGTLTIHPIGLEKVCHEWLPDPQGSPQSPWLRPGTPLTPHRIEPPVRVAGPRGPRP
;
A
#
# COMPACT_ATOMS: atom_id res chain seq x y z
N MET A 1 -10.55 -64.08 10.43
CA MET A 1 -9.72 -63.11 9.70
C MET A 1 -10.15 -63.15 8.24
N ALA A 2 -10.98 -62.19 7.81
CA ALA A 2 -11.32 -62.02 6.40
C ALA A 2 -10.30 -61.06 5.78
N PHE A 3 -9.63 -61.51 4.73
CA PHE A 3 -8.69 -60.71 3.94
C PHE A 3 -9.51 -59.69 3.14
N VAL A 4 -9.37 -58.40 3.46
CA VAL A 4 -9.87 -57.30 2.63
C VAL A 4 -8.79 -57.04 1.57
N PRO A 5 -9.08 -57.16 0.25
CA PRO A 5 -8.11 -56.83 -0.77
C PRO A 5 -7.82 -55.32 -0.73
N ARG A 6 -6.54 -54.94 -0.75
CA ARG A 6 -6.15 -53.55 -1.01
C ARG A 6 -6.70 -53.16 -2.38
N GLN A 7 -7.58 -52.16 -2.42
CA GLN A 7 -7.92 -51.48 -3.65
C GLN A 7 -6.65 -50.84 -4.19
N ASP A 8 -6.39 -51.03 -5.49
CA ASP A 8 -5.36 -50.29 -6.20
C ASP A 8 -5.59 -48.79 -6.00
N PRO A 9 -4.52 -47.98 -5.82
CA PRO A 9 -4.68 -46.54 -5.73
C PRO A 9 -5.33 -46.07 -7.02
N VAL A 10 -6.54 -45.50 -6.90
CA VAL A 10 -7.18 -44.75 -7.99
C VAL A 10 -6.16 -43.69 -8.39
N GLU A 11 -5.63 -43.80 -9.61
CA GLU A 11 -4.86 -42.74 -10.26
C GLU A 11 -5.71 -41.47 -10.12
N SER A 12 -5.27 -40.54 -9.28
CA SER A 12 -5.87 -39.21 -9.29
C SER A 12 -5.64 -38.67 -10.69
N GLU A 13 -6.69 -38.58 -11.51
CA GLU A 13 -6.64 -37.82 -12.76
C GLU A 13 -6.15 -36.42 -12.38
N GLN A 14 -4.85 -36.16 -12.60
CA GLN A 14 -4.31 -34.82 -12.55
C GLN A 14 -4.87 -34.12 -13.77
N THR A 15 -6.09 -33.59 -13.64
CA THR A 15 -6.65 -32.69 -14.62
C THR A 15 -5.75 -31.47 -14.66
N VAL A 16 -4.96 -31.33 -15.72
CA VAL A 16 -4.27 -30.08 -16.03
C VAL A 16 -5.37 -29.02 -16.09
N PRO A 17 -5.37 -27.99 -15.22
CA PRO A 17 -6.42 -27.00 -15.24
C PRO A 17 -6.45 -26.35 -16.62
N GLU A 18 -7.61 -26.39 -17.28
CA GLU A 18 -7.77 -25.77 -18.60
C GLU A 18 -7.43 -24.28 -18.49
N ARG A 19 -6.62 -23.79 -19.43
CA ARG A 19 -6.27 -22.36 -19.48
C ARG A 19 -7.54 -21.55 -19.82
N PRO A 20 -7.74 -20.38 -19.20
CA PRO A 20 -8.93 -19.59 -19.42
C PRO A 20 -9.00 -19.10 -20.88
N GLY A 21 -10.17 -19.25 -21.50
CA GLY A 21 -10.52 -18.68 -22.79
C GLY A 21 -11.17 -17.30 -22.67
N SER A 22 -11.59 -16.90 -21.46
CA SER A 22 -12.20 -15.61 -21.15
C SER A 22 -11.73 -15.03 -19.81
N LEU A 23 -12.22 -13.83 -19.47
CA LEU A 23 -12.03 -13.22 -18.14
C LEU A 23 -13.13 -13.65 -17.14
N ASP A 24 -13.93 -14.68 -17.45
CA ASP A 24 -14.93 -15.21 -16.53
C ASP A 24 -14.23 -15.70 -15.24
N PRO A 25 -14.67 -15.24 -14.05
CA PRO A 25 -14.15 -15.71 -12.78
C PRO A 25 -14.13 -17.23 -12.59
N GLN A 26 -15.05 -17.96 -13.23
CA GLN A 26 -15.08 -19.43 -13.16
C GLN A 26 -13.89 -20.06 -13.89
N GLU A 27 -13.53 -19.51 -15.07
CA GLU A 27 -12.37 -19.97 -15.84
C GLU A 27 -11.06 -19.53 -15.20
N LEU A 28 -11.00 -18.31 -14.66
CA LEU A 28 -9.81 -17.78 -13.97
C LEU A 28 -9.56 -18.45 -12.61
N GLY A 29 -10.61 -18.97 -11.97
CA GLY A 29 -10.56 -19.46 -10.59
C GLY A 29 -10.31 -18.34 -9.56
N PHE A 30 -10.59 -17.08 -9.92
CA PHE A 30 -10.65 -15.91 -9.05
C PHE A 30 -11.46 -14.80 -9.72
N THR A 31 -11.98 -13.85 -8.95
CA THR A 31 -12.71 -12.69 -9.47
C THR A 31 -11.81 -11.47 -9.52
N PRO A 32 -11.40 -10.97 -10.71
CA PRO A 32 -10.71 -9.68 -10.84
C PRO A 32 -11.46 -8.58 -10.08
N LYS A 33 -10.75 -7.85 -9.21
CA LYS A 33 -11.34 -6.75 -8.42
C LYS A 33 -10.88 -5.41 -8.95
N GLY A 34 -11.85 -4.53 -9.19
CA GLY A 34 -11.56 -3.11 -9.44
C GLY A 34 -10.89 -2.45 -8.22
N PRO A 35 -10.24 -1.30 -8.45
CA PRO A 35 -9.48 -0.61 -7.43
C PRO A 35 -10.40 -0.05 -6.33
N ILE A 36 -9.89 0.07 -5.12
CA ILE A 36 -10.66 0.46 -3.94
C ILE A 36 -11.16 1.91 -4.08
N GLY A 37 -12.42 2.12 -3.71
CA GLY A 37 -13.02 3.45 -3.53
C GLY A 37 -12.70 3.96 -2.14
N TRP A 38 -11.48 4.44 -1.91
CA TRP A 38 -10.97 4.83 -0.58
C TRP A 38 -11.80 5.90 0.13
N LEU A 39 -12.56 6.73 -0.60
CA LEU A 39 -13.48 7.71 -0.02
C LEU A 39 -14.95 7.26 -0.02
N ALA A 40 -15.24 6.00 -0.35
CA ALA A 40 -16.59 5.47 -0.27
C ALA A 40 -17.08 5.50 1.20
N PRO A 41 -18.22 6.14 1.53
CA PRO A 41 -18.62 6.38 2.92
C PRO A 41 -18.73 5.11 3.78
N LEU A 42 -19.33 4.04 3.25
CA LEU A 42 -19.47 2.77 3.96
C LEU A 42 -18.11 2.08 4.16
N LEU A 43 -17.18 2.28 3.24
CA LEU A 43 -15.84 1.74 3.38
C LEU A 43 -15.06 2.50 4.45
N LEU A 44 -15.08 3.83 4.43
CA LEU A 44 -14.47 4.66 5.47
C LEU A 44 -14.96 4.27 6.86
N LEU A 45 -16.27 4.06 7.01
CA LEU A 45 -16.87 3.63 8.27
C LEU A 45 -16.42 2.21 8.69
N SER A 46 -16.50 1.24 7.77
CA SER A 46 -16.19 -0.16 8.08
C SER A 46 -14.69 -0.41 8.31
N THR A 47 -13.82 0.20 7.49
CA THR A 47 -12.37 0.18 7.69
C THR A 47 -12.00 0.90 8.97
N GLY A 48 -12.57 2.07 9.27
CA GLY A 48 -12.33 2.78 10.52
C GLY A 48 -12.72 1.95 11.76
N LEU A 49 -13.88 1.30 11.74
CA LEU A 49 -14.33 0.44 12.83
C LEU A 49 -13.42 -0.79 13.02
N ARG A 50 -13.02 -1.45 11.92
CA ARG A 50 -12.13 -2.61 11.99
C ARG A 50 -10.70 -2.24 12.40
N ALA A 51 -10.19 -1.11 11.93
CA ALA A 51 -8.91 -0.58 12.40
C ALA A 51 -8.95 -0.27 13.90
N LEU A 52 -10.04 0.35 14.38
CA LEU A 52 -10.23 0.58 15.82
C LEU A 52 -10.26 -0.74 16.61
N LEU A 53 -11.01 -1.75 16.13
CA LEU A 53 -11.04 -3.07 16.77
C LEU A 53 -9.67 -3.76 16.74
N ALA A 54 -8.93 -3.66 15.64
CA ALA A 54 -7.57 -4.18 15.53
C ALA A 54 -6.61 -3.49 16.49
N ILE A 55 -6.74 -2.17 16.70
CA ILE A 55 -5.94 -1.45 17.70
C ILE A 55 -6.32 -1.89 19.13
N LEU A 56 -7.62 -2.02 19.43
CA LEU A 56 -8.10 -2.37 20.78
C LEU A 56 -7.81 -3.82 21.17
N PHE A 57 -7.89 -4.76 20.22
CA PHE A 57 -7.77 -6.19 20.47
C PHE A 57 -6.48 -6.83 19.92
N GLY A 58 -5.79 -6.17 18.99
CA GLY A 58 -4.57 -6.69 18.36
C GLY A 58 -3.43 -6.90 19.34
N ALA A 59 -3.33 -6.07 20.38
CA ALA A 59 -2.37 -6.26 21.47
C ALA A 59 -2.64 -7.51 22.32
N TYR A 60 -3.87 -8.05 22.31
CA TYR A 60 -4.26 -9.24 23.09
C TYR A 60 -4.31 -10.53 22.27
N LEU A 61 -4.16 -10.43 20.94
CA LEU A 61 -4.25 -11.54 20.00
C LEU A 61 -3.02 -11.58 19.07
N ASP A 62 -1.86 -11.10 19.55
CA ASP A 62 -0.63 -11.14 18.79
C ASP A 62 -0.19 -12.60 18.57
N LYS A 63 -0.29 -13.06 17.33
CA LYS A 63 0.03 -14.44 16.97
C LYS A 63 1.51 -14.68 16.82
N ARG A 64 2.37 -13.65 16.86
CA ARG A 64 3.83 -13.83 16.82
C ARG A 64 4.32 -14.64 18.03
N GLU A 65 3.71 -14.45 19.20
CA GLU A 65 3.98 -15.28 20.38
C GLU A 65 3.69 -16.78 20.17
N LEU A 66 2.73 -17.11 19.30
CA LEU A 66 2.37 -18.50 18.95
C LEU A 66 3.29 -19.11 17.87
N GLN A 67 4.05 -18.28 17.15
CA GLN A 67 4.97 -18.72 16.10
C GLN A 67 6.26 -19.34 16.65
N ASN A 68 6.54 -19.22 17.96
CA ASN A 68 7.65 -19.87 18.67
C ASN A 68 7.75 -21.39 18.47
N SER A 69 6.65 -22.05 18.11
CA SER A 69 6.59 -23.51 17.91
C SER A 69 6.94 -23.97 16.49
N LEU A 70 7.32 -23.05 15.61
CA LEU A 70 7.69 -23.31 14.22
C LEU A 70 9.21 -23.48 14.12
N ASP A 71 9.70 -24.18 13.09
CA ASP A 71 11.15 -24.37 12.92
C ASP A 71 11.91 -23.03 12.95
N ASP A 72 13.08 -23.03 13.57
CA ASP A 72 13.84 -21.83 13.95
C ASP A 72 14.93 -21.42 12.94
N ASP A 73 15.07 -22.15 11.82
CA ASP A 73 16.18 -21.93 10.89
C ASP A 73 15.92 -20.72 9.97
N PHE A 74 16.99 -19.97 9.69
CA PHE A 74 17.02 -19.00 8.58
C PHE A 74 17.10 -19.73 7.24
N PHE A 75 16.80 -19.04 6.15
CA PHE A 75 16.81 -19.61 4.80
C PHE A 75 18.17 -19.42 4.14
N ASP A 76 18.61 -20.38 3.33
CA ASP A 76 19.87 -20.30 2.60
C ASP A 76 19.64 -20.37 1.09
N HIS A 77 19.91 -19.25 0.41
CA HIS A 77 19.93 -19.12 -1.05
C HIS A 77 21.32 -18.66 -1.54
N SER A 78 22.37 -18.87 -0.74
CA SER A 78 23.74 -18.49 -1.06
C SER A 78 24.44 -19.41 -2.06
N SER A 79 23.98 -20.67 -2.14
CA SER A 79 24.54 -21.66 -3.05
C SER A 79 23.89 -21.57 -4.43
N THR A 80 24.46 -20.75 -5.32
CA THR A 80 24.06 -20.66 -6.73
C THR A 80 25.13 -21.25 -7.65
N ALA A 81 24.75 -21.65 -8.87
CA ALA A 81 25.65 -22.36 -9.79
C ALA A 81 26.82 -21.49 -10.29
N ASP A 82 26.58 -20.19 -10.39
CA ASP A 82 27.49 -19.16 -10.91
C ASP A 82 27.95 -18.17 -9.82
N GLY A 83 27.49 -18.33 -8.58
CA GLY A 83 27.75 -17.38 -7.49
C GLY A 83 26.95 -16.07 -7.62
N GLU A 84 26.02 -15.99 -8.57
CA GLU A 84 25.17 -14.82 -8.80
C GLU A 84 23.73 -15.06 -8.36
N LEU A 85 23.00 -13.98 -8.10
CA LEU A 85 21.58 -14.07 -7.79
C LEU A 85 20.81 -12.83 -8.29
N TRP A 86 19.75 -13.08 -9.05
CA TRP A 86 18.73 -12.08 -9.35
C TRP A 86 17.59 -12.20 -8.35
N LEU A 87 17.12 -11.06 -7.83
CA LEU A 87 15.98 -10.98 -6.93
C LEU A 87 15.13 -9.75 -7.26
N ASP A 88 13.82 -9.89 -7.15
CA ASP A 88 12.85 -8.81 -7.36
C ASP A 88 12.23 -8.39 -6.02
N TYR A 89 11.97 -7.10 -5.84
CA TYR A 89 11.24 -6.54 -4.69
C TYR A 89 10.03 -5.74 -5.16
N VAL A 90 8.88 -5.98 -4.53
CA VAL A 90 7.61 -5.29 -4.81
C VAL A 90 6.81 -5.13 -3.52
N ALA A 91 6.07 -4.04 -3.34
CA ALA A 91 5.21 -3.83 -2.18
C ALA A 91 3.92 -3.09 -2.58
N ASP A 92 2.91 -3.12 -1.69
CA ASP A 92 1.64 -2.39 -1.84
C ASP A 92 0.83 -2.88 -3.05
N LEU A 93 0.34 -4.11 -2.93
CA LEU A 93 -0.30 -4.91 -3.97
C LEU A 93 -1.81 -5.02 -3.71
N GLY A 94 -2.59 -5.43 -4.71
CA GLY A 94 -3.95 -5.92 -4.44
C GLY A 94 -5.00 -4.84 -4.15
N ASP A 95 -4.74 -3.59 -4.53
CA ASP A 95 -5.76 -2.52 -4.55
C ASP A 95 -6.68 -2.67 -5.77
N GLY A 96 -6.11 -2.78 -6.96
CA GLY A 96 -6.83 -3.02 -8.22
C GLY A 96 -6.17 -4.12 -9.05
N PHE A 97 -6.99 -4.88 -9.78
CA PHE A 97 -6.56 -5.97 -10.64
C PHE A 97 -5.57 -5.51 -11.71
N ASP A 98 -5.90 -4.46 -12.48
CA ASP A 98 -5.10 -4.01 -13.61
C ASP A 98 -3.70 -3.57 -13.19
N ALA A 99 -3.61 -2.76 -12.13
CA ALA A 99 -2.34 -2.33 -11.58
C ALA A 99 -1.51 -3.50 -11.02
N THR A 100 -2.12 -4.35 -10.20
CA THR A 100 -1.44 -5.49 -9.57
C THR A 100 -0.99 -6.51 -10.62
N TYR A 101 -1.84 -6.81 -11.60
CA TYR A 101 -1.53 -7.78 -12.65
C TYR A 101 -0.52 -7.25 -13.66
N SER A 102 -0.50 -5.93 -13.94
CA SER A 102 0.56 -5.33 -14.77
C SER A 102 1.95 -5.54 -14.17
N VAL A 103 2.09 -5.33 -12.85
CA VAL A 103 3.36 -5.56 -12.16
C VAL A 103 3.67 -7.05 -12.07
N ALA A 104 2.70 -7.89 -11.70
CA ALA A 104 2.88 -9.34 -11.65
C ALA A 104 3.29 -9.93 -13.01
N TYR A 105 2.69 -9.45 -14.10
CA TYR A 105 3.02 -9.85 -15.47
C TYR A 105 4.49 -9.55 -15.79
N LEU A 106 4.98 -8.34 -15.47
CA LEU A 106 6.38 -7.96 -15.69
C LEU A 106 7.35 -8.79 -14.84
N LEU A 107 7.01 -9.04 -13.57
CA LEU A 107 7.78 -9.89 -12.67
C LEU A 107 7.84 -11.34 -13.14
N ALA A 108 6.80 -11.83 -13.81
CA ALA A 108 6.73 -13.20 -14.32
C ALA A 108 7.54 -13.43 -15.60
N GLN A 109 7.81 -12.37 -16.38
CA GLN A 109 8.54 -12.52 -17.65
C GLN A 109 9.93 -13.12 -17.41
N PRO A 110 10.40 -14.05 -18.28
CA PRO A 110 11.74 -14.65 -18.16
C PRO A 110 12.86 -13.61 -18.12
N GLU A 111 12.65 -12.48 -18.79
CA GLU A 111 13.51 -11.33 -18.81
C GLU A 111 12.69 -10.08 -19.15
N LEU A 112 13.26 -8.91 -18.88
CA LEU A 112 12.71 -7.63 -19.29
C LEU A 112 13.75 -6.88 -20.13
N GLU A 113 13.32 -6.36 -21.27
CA GLU A 113 14.11 -5.37 -22.01
C GLU A 113 13.83 -3.99 -21.42
N VAL A 114 14.85 -3.37 -20.83
CA VAL A 114 14.75 -2.06 -20.17
C VAL A 114 15.92 -1.20 -20.62
N ASP A 115 15.62 -0.09 -21.27
CA ASP A 115 16.62 0.86 -21.81
C ASP A 115 17.71 0.19 -22.68
N GLY A 116 17.33 -0.85 -23.45
CA GLY A 116 18.22 -1.61 -24.32
C GLY A 116 19.04 -2.70 -23.62
N GLU A 117 18.81 -2.95 -22.33
CA GLU A 117 19.45 -4.02 -21.56
C GLU A 117 18.43 -5.12 -21.21
N ARG A 118 18.83 -6.39 -21.35
CA ARG A 118 18.01 -7.54 -20.97
C ARG A 118 18.30 -7.91 -19.52
N LEU A 119 17.29 -7.79 -18.66
CA LEU A 119 17.35 -8.09 -17.24
C LEU A 119 16.63 -9.41 -16.95
N PRO A 120 17.33 -10.49 -16.57
CA PRO A 120 16.71 -11.76 -16.20
C PRO A 120 15.70 -11.63 -15.06
N ARG A 121 14.72 -12.54 -15.01
CA ARG A 121 13.77 -12.66 -13.90
C ARG A 121 14.49 -12.92 -12.58
N GLY A 122 13.99 -12.32 -11.49
CA GLY A 122 14.42 -12.68 -10.14
C GLY A 122 14.15 -14.16 -9.83
N ARG A 123 15.15 -14.85 -9.28
CA ARG A 123 14.96 -16.18 -8.65
C ARG A 123 14.27 -16.07 -7.30
N LEU A 124 14.43 -14.95 -6.61
CA LEU A 124 13.68 -14.60 -5.41
C LEU A 124 12.73 -13.43 -5.69
N LEU A 125 11.49 -13.54 -5.23
CA LEU A 125 10.52 -12.45 -5.22
C LEU A 125 10.22 -12.08 -3.76
N LEU A 126 10.54 -10.84 -3.40
CA LEU A 126 10.32 -10.27 -2.08
C LEU A 126 9.10 -9.35 -2.12
N MET A 127 8.03 -9.73 -1.42
CA MET A 127 6.86 -8.88 -1.20
C MET A 127 7.04 -8.10 0.10
N GLY A 128 7.14 -6.78 -0.01
CA GLY A 128 7.66 -5.90 1.04
C GLY A 128 6.66 -5.29 2.01
N GLY A 129 5.38 -5.67 1.94
CA GLY A 129 4.28 -5.07 2.70
C GLY A 129 3.00 -5.00 1.87
N ASP A 130 1.87 -4.96 2.57
CA ASP A 130 0.51 -4.78 2.06
C ASP A 130 0.19 -5.61 0.81
N GLN A 131 -0.05 -6.91 1.00
CA GLN A 131 -0.37 -7.80 -0.11
C GLN A 131 -1.85 -7.76 -0.51
N VAL A 132 -2.71 -7.09 0.26
CA VAL A 132 -4.16 -7.03 0.00
C VAL A 132 -4.77 -5.75 0.55
N TYR A 133 -5.68 -5.15 -0.22
CA TYR A 133 -6.49 -4.00 0.24
C TYR A 133 -8.00 -4.28 0.19
N PRO A 134 -8.80 -3.56 1.00
CA PRO A 134 -8.36 -2.64 2.04
C PRO A 134 -8.10 -3.36 3.37
N LEU A 135 -8.44 -4.64 3.47
CA LEU A 135 -8.36 -5.43 4.69
C LEU A 135 -8.07 -6.89 4.33
N ALA A 136 -7.22 -7.54 5.12
CA ALA A 136 -6.95 -8.96 5.01
C ALA A 136 -8.23 -9.82 5.14
N SER A 137 -8.36 -10.77 4.22
CA SER A 137 -9.30 -11.89 4.30
C SER A 137 -8.90 -12.96 3.27
N GLY A 138 -9.32 -14.21 3.46
CA GLY A 138 -9.03 -15.29 2.51
C GLY A 138 -9.49 -14.95 1.07
N ASP A 139 -10.74 -14.47 0.94
CA ASP A 139 -11.28 -14.04 -0.36
C ASP A 139 -10.56 -12.81 -0.92
N GLY A 140 -10.15 -11.89 -0.04
CA GLY A 140 -9.35 -10.72 -0.43
C GLY A 140 -8.04 -11.15 -1.08
N TYR A 141 -7.27 -12.02 -0.41
CA TYR A 141 -6.02 -12.54 -0.95
C TYR A 141 -6.21 -13.33 -2.24
N GLU A 142 -7.19 -14.23 -2.32
CA GLU A 142 -7.43 -15.03 -3.53
C GLU A 142 -7.70 -14.11 -4.74
N ASN A 143 -8.59 -13.13 -4.57
CA ASN A 143 -9.09 -12.34 -5.69
C ASN A 143 -8.21 -11.13 -6.05
N ARG A 144 -7.40 -10.63 -5.12
CA ARG A 144 -6.64 -9.38 -5.31
C ARG A 144 -5.14 -9.59 -5.51
N MET A 145 -4.59 -10.70 -5.03
CA MET A 145 -3.15 -10.95 -5.12
C MET A 145 -2.84 -12.36 -5.61
N LYS A 146 -3.26 -13.41 -4.90
CA LYS A 146 -2.88 -14.79 -5.23
C LYS A 146 -3.37 -15.21 -6.62
N GLY A 147 -4.62 -14.91 -6.96
CA GLY A 147 -5.20 -15.18 -8.28
C GLY A 147 -4.46 -14.44 -9.40
N PRO A 148 -4.32 -13.10 -9.31
CA PRO A 148 -3.52 -12.32 -10.26
C PRO A 148 -2.08 -12.82 -10.41
N TYR A 149 -1.35 -13.07 -9.32
CA TYR A 149 0.00 -13.61 -9.42
C TYR A 149 0.00 -15.01 -10.04
N ARG A 150 -0.87 -15.93 -9.60
CA ARG A 150 -1.02 -17.26 -10.22
C ARG A 150 -1.29 -17.14 -11.72
N ALA A 151 -2.11 -16.20 -12.17
CA ALA A 151 -2.37 -15.97 -13.58
C ALA A 151 -1.16 -15.38 -14.34
N ALA A 152 -0.23 -14.72 -13.66
CA ALA A 152 0.97 -14.13 -14.26
C ALA A 152 2.07 -15.18 -14.46
N LEU A 153 2.28 -16.06 -13.48
CA LEU A 153 3.16 -17.22 -13.59
C LEU A 153 2.40 -18.47 -13.12
N PRO A 154 1.67 -19.17 -14.01
CA PRO A 154 0.82 -20.30 -13.60
C PRO A 154 1.61 -21.50 -13.12
N GLU A 155 2.68 -21.84 -13.84
CA GLU A 155 3.58 -22.95 -13.52
C GLU A 155 5.02 -22.49 -13.41
N ALA A 156 5.82 -23.29 -12.72
CA ALA A 156 7.25 -23.05 -12.61
C ALA A 156 7.90 -23.17 -14.01
N PRO A 157 8.90 -22.33 -14.34
CA PRO A 157 9.60 -22.44 -15.61
C PRO A 157 10.27 -23.83 -15.76
N ALA A 158 10.05 -24.49 -16.89
CA ALA A 158 10.63 -25.80 -17.16
C ALA A 158 12.15 -25.70 -17.37
N GLY A 159 12.92 -26.57 -16.70
CA GLY A 159 14.39 -26.62 -16.84
C GLY A 159 15.16 -25.55 -16.06
N GLU A 160 14.48 -24.69 -15.30
CA GLU A 160 15.08 -23.71 -14.40
C GLU A 160 14.71 -24.02 -12.94
N PRO A 161 15.53 -23.60 -11.95
CA PRO A 161 15.11 -23.61 -10.55
C PRO A 161 13.81 -22.83 -10.36
N ARG A 162 12.85 -23.43 -9.66
CA ARG A 162 11.57 -22.78 -9.33
C ARG A 162 11.84 -21.49 -8.54
N PRO A 163 11.27 -20.34 -8.93
CA PRO A 163 11.48 -19.10 -8.20
C PRO A 163 10.79 -19.17 -6.83
N THR A 164 11.43 -18.59 -5.81
CA THR A 164 10.92 -18.56 -4.44
C THR A 164 10.32 -17.19 -4.12
N LEU A 165 9.23 -17.17 -3.37
CA LEU A 165 8.55 -15.99 -2.89
C LEU A 165 8.63 -15.93 -1.37
N PHE A 166 9.07 -14.77 -0.87
CA PHE A 166 8.95 -14.36 0.52
C PHE A 166 8.09 -13.11 0.61
N ALA A 167 7.30 -12.98 1.67
CA ALA A 167 6.40 -11.87 1.92
C ALA A 167 6.55 -11.40 3.36
N LEU A 168 6.54 -10.08 3.53
CA LEU A 168 6.47 -9.39 4.81
C LEU A 168 5.10 -8.71 4.90
N PRO A 169 4.36 -8.87 6.01
CA PRO A 169 3.05 -8.25 6.14
C PRO A 169 3.18 -6.74 6.39
N GLY A 170 2.31 -5.96 5.74
CA GLY A 170 2.07 -4.56 6.07
C GLY A 170 0.86 -4.39 6.99
N ASN A 171 0.49 -3.14 7.26
CA ASN A 171 -0.62 -2.83 8.17
C ASN A 171 -1.97 -3.36 7.63
N HIS A 172 -2.15 -3.48 6.31
CA HIS A 172 -3.39 -4.00 5.74
C HIS A 172 -3.52 -5.52 5.86
N ASP A 173 -2.39 -6.23 5.93
CA ASP A 173 -2.32 -7.67 6.19
C ASP A 173 -2.66 -8.01 7.66
N TRP A 174 -2.44 -7.05 8.56
CA TRP A 174 -2.63 -7.22 10.02
C TRP A 174 -4.06 -7.05 10.51
N TYR A 175 -4.97 -6.45 9.72
CA TYR A 175 -6.33 -6.14 10.19
C TYR A 175 -7.21 -7.35 10.54
N ASP A 176 -6.83 -8.57 10.15
CA ASP A 176 -7.48 -9.83 10.57
C ASP A 176 -6.70 -10.61 11.65
N GLY A 177 -5.74 -9.95 12.30
CA GLY A 177 -4.81 -10.57 13.24
C GLY A 177 -3.82 -11.52 12.55
N LEU A 178 -3.38 -11.18 11.34
CA LEU A 178 -2.40 -11.91 10.51
C LEU A 178 -2.84 -13.33 10.11
N THR A 179 -4.13 -13.62 10.19
CA THR A 179 -4.66 -14.98 10.05
C THR A 179 -4.56 -15.45 8.60
N ALA A 180 -5.07 -14.66 7.66
CA ALA A 180 -5.06 -15.01 6.26
C ALA A 180 -3.63 -15.00 5.68
N PHE A 181 -2.80 -14.04 6.13
CA PHE A 181 -1.39 -13.96 5.75
C PHE A 181 -0.63 -15.26 6.10
N LEU A 182 -0.65 -15.68 7.37
CA LEU A 182 0.06 -16.89 7.81
C LEU A 182 -0.47 -18.15 7.11
N ARG A 183 -1.78 -18.23 6.88
CA ARG A 183 -2.37 -19.35 6.12
C ARG A 183 -1.93 -19.39 4.67
N LEU A 184 -1.59 -18.26 4.07
CA LEU A 184 -1.18 -18.20 2.67
C LEU A 184 0.32 -18.46 2.53
N PHE A 185 1.14 -17.69 3.26
CA PHE A 185 2.59 -17.67 3.06
C PHE A 185 3.35 -18.59 4.02
N ALA A 186 2.88 -18.75 5.27
CA ALA A 186 3.57 -19.49 6.32
C ALA A 186 3.16 -20.98 6.42
N ARG A 187 3.15 -21.70 5.28
CA ARG A 187 2.74 -23.12 5.24
C ARG A 187 3.91 -24.07 5.47
N ARG A 188 3.66 -25.17 6.20
CA ARG A 188 4.71 -26.17 6.54
C ARG A 188 5.19 -27.04 5.36
N LYS A 189 4.38 -27.27 4.31
CA LYS A 189 4.75 -28.12 3.16
C LYS A 189 4.13 -27.64 1.85
N ASP A 190 4.93 -27.68 0.79
CA ASP A 190 4.56 -27.51 -0.64
C ASP A 190 3.73 -26.25 -0.95
N GLY A 191 3.98 -25.16 -0.23
CA GLY A 191 3.32 -23.88 -0.49
C GLY A 191 3.76 -23.29 -1.83
N HIS A 192 2.80 -22.88 -2.65
CA HIS A 192 3.08 -22.15 -3.87
C HIS A 192 1.94 -21.21 -4.28
N ILE A 193 2.29 -20.16 -5.02
CA ILE A 193 1.37 -19.26 -5.71
C ILE A 193 1.74 -19.36 -7.19
N GLY A 194 0.95 -20.11 -7.96
CA GLY A 194 1.32 -20.48 -9.33
C GLY A 194 2.71 -21.12 -9.37
N GLY A 195 3.59 -20.57 -10.19
CA GLY A 195 4.98 -21.00 -10.35
C GLY A 195 5.91 -20.63 -9.19
N TRP A 196 5.56 -19.67 -8.33
CA TRP A 196 6.42 -19.30 -7.19
C TRP A 196 6.23 -20.24 -6.00
N ARG A 197 7.33 -20.76 -5.45
CA ARG A 197 7.35 -21.53 -4.20
C ARG A 197 7.36 -20.59 -3.00
N THR A 198 6.53 -20.84 -1.98
CA THR A 198 6.62 -20.12 -0.70
C THR A 198 7.38 -20.97 0.31
N GLU A 199 8.39 -20.40 0.97
CA GLU A 199 9.25 -21.12 1.92
C GLU A 199 9.10 -20.64 3.36
N GLN A 200 8.70 -19.38 3.55
CA GLN A 200 8.61 -18.80 4.88
C GLN A 200 7.66 -19.59 5.79
N ARG A 201 7.96 -19.56 7.08
CA ARG A 201 7.16 -20.22 8.12
C ARG A 201 6.60 -19.24 9.13
N ARG A 202 7.02 -17.98 9.04
CA ARG A 202 6.71 -16.92 9.98
C ARG A 202 6.41 -15.64 9.20
N SER A 203 5.97 -14.60 9.91
CA SER A 203 5.75 -13.28 9.32
C SER A 203 7.00 -12.45 9.10
N TYR A 204 8.12 -12.87 9.70
CA TYR A 204 9.45 -12.31 9.55
C TYR A 204 10.43 -13.43 9.16
N PHE A 205 11.57 -13.09 8.55
CA PHE A 205 12.53 -14.07 8.07
C PHE A 205 13.92 -13.46 7.82
N ALA A 206 14.95 -14.31 7.87
CA ALA A 206 16.30 -14.01 7.43
C ALA A 206 16.70 -14.95 6.28
N VAL A 207 17.40 -14.43 5.27
CA VAL A 207 17.89 -15.20 4.12
C VAL A 207 19.37 -14.92 3.91
N ARG A 208 20.19 -15.98 3.91
CA ARG A 208 21.58 -15.92 3.46
C ARG A 208 21.60 -15.91 1.94
N LEU A 209 22.29 -14.95 1.35
CA LEU A 209 22.42 -14.74 -0.09
C LEU A 209 23.88 -14.93 -0.53
N PRO A 210 24.16 -15.05 -1.85
CA PRO A 210 25.53 -15.24 -2.33
C PRO A 210 26.43 -14.05 -2.01
N ALA A 211 27.74 -14.30 -2.06
CA ALA A 211 28.77 -13.27 -1.92
C ALA A 211 28.61 -12.41 -0.66
N ASN A 212 28.41 -13.05 0.51
CA ASN A 212 28.39 -12.39 1.82
C ASN A 212 27.28 -11.33 1.93
N TRP A 213 26.11 -11.64 1.36
CA TRP A 213 24.91 -10.83 1.54
C TRP A 213 23.91 -11.56 2.42
N TRP A 214 23.19 -10.79 3.21
CA TRP A 214 22.06 -11.25 4.01
C TRP A 214 20.86 -10.33 3.79
N LEU A 215 19.68 -10.92 3.82
CA LEU A 215 18.41 -10.22 3.86
C LEU A 215 17.78 -10.47 5.23
N PHE A 216 17.41 -9.39 5.93
CA PHE A 216 16.63 -9.45 7.17
C PHE A 216 15.29 -8.74 6.93
N ALA A 217 14.17 -9.41 7.16
CA ALA A 217 12.83 -8.87 6.96
C ALA A 217 12.05 -8.82 8.28
N VAL A 218 11.88 -7.62 8.83
CA VAL A 218 11.35 -7.39 10.19
C VAL A 218 9.87 -7.02 10.11
N ASP A 219 9.04 -7.73 10.87
CA ASP A 219 7.59 -7.47 10.98
C ASP A 219 7.31 -6.51 12.13
N GLU A 220 7.03 -5.25 11.77
CA GLU A 220 6.79 -4.14 12.69
C GLU A 220 5.31 -3.91 13.01
N GLN A 221 4.38 -4.73 12.50
CA GLN A 221 2.93 -4.62 12.74
C GLN A 221 2.32 -3.21 12.49
N PHE A 222 2.28 -2.37 13.52
CA PHE A 222 1.80 -0.98 13.50
C PHE A 222 2.82 -0.01 14.13
N GLY A 223 4.12 -0.29 14.00
CA GLY A 223 5.19 0.42 14.70
C GLY A 223 5.31 0.00 16.17
N ALA A 224 4.80 -1.19 16.52
CA ALA A 224 4.97 -1.76 17.85
C ALA A 224 6.41 -2.28 18.02
N TYR A 225 6.85 -2.42 19.27
CA TYR A 225 8.13 -3.06 19.59
C TYR A 225 8.25 -4.43 18.91
N ILE A 226 9.46 -4.75 18.44
CA ILE A 226 9.81 -6.09 17.98
C ILE A 226 9.69 -7.03 19.18
N ASP A 227 8.86 -8.06 19.05
CA ASP A 227 8.60 -9.01 20.13
C ASP A 227 9.81 -9.92 20.41
N ASP A 228 9.87 -10.48 21.62
CA ASP A 228 10.96 -11.35 22.05
C ASP A 228 11.17 -12.58 21.12
N PRO A 229 10.12 -13.30 20.66
CA PRO A 229 10.26 -14.37 19.66
C PRO A 229 11.00 -13.97 18.38
N GLN A 230 10.69 -12.79 17.87
CA GLN A 230 11.29 -12.26 16.66
C GLN A 230 12.73 -11.83 16.91
N LEU A 231 13.02 -11.20 18.07
CA LEU A 231 14.39 -10.88 18.47
C LEU A 231 15.26 -12.14 18.59
N LEU A 232 14.79 -13.17 19.30
CA LEU A 232 15.53 -14.43 19.46
C LEU A 232 15.83 -15.11 18.12
N TYR A 233 14.88 -15.09 17.18
CA TYR A 233 15.09 -15.62 15.83
C TYR A 233 16.22 -14.88 15.11
N PHE A 234 16.22 -13.55 15.16
CA PHE A 234 17.24 -12.75 14.49
C PHE A 234 18.58 -12.75 15.21
N GLU A 235 18.62 -12.89 16.53
CA GLU A 235 19.85 -13.11 17.29
C GLU A 235 20.55 -14.38 16.82
N ARG A 236 19.81 -15.49 16.65
CA ARG A 236 20.36 -16.75 16.12
C ARG A 236 20.86 -16.61 14.69
N ALA A 237 20.09 -15.96 13.81
CA ALA A 237 20.56 -15.69 12.45
C ALA A 237 21.82 -14.81 12.44
N ALA A 238 21.92 -13.84 13.36
CA ALA A 238 23.05 -12.94 13.49
C ALA A 238 24.33 -13.63 14.01
N GLU A 239 24.25 -14.80 14.65
CA GLU A 239 25.42 -15.60 15.03
C GLU A 239 26.23 -16.08 13.81
N GLU A 240 25.57 -16.26 12.66
CA GLU A 240 26.19 -16.66 11.38
C GLU A 240 26.62 -15.47 10.51
N VAL A 241 26.38 -14.25 10.99
CA VAL A 241 26.73 -13.01 10.28
C VAL A 241 28.10 -12.51 10.75
N GLY A 242 29.01 -12.31 9.80
CA GLY A 242 30.36 -11.84 10.03
C GLY A 242 30.60 -10.37 9.68
N PRO A 243 31.80 -9.83 10.00
CA PRO A 243 32.18 -8.45 9.71
C PRO A 243 32.27 -8.12 8.21
N ASP A 244 32.49 -9.13 7.37
CA ASP A 244 32.57 -8.96 5.91
C ASP A 244 31.20 -9.06 5.22
N ASP A 245 30.15 -9.38 5.98
CA ASP A 245 28.79 -9.48 5.46
C ASP A 245 28.13 -8.11 5.28
N ARG A 246 27.20 -8.08 4.32
CA ARG A 246 26.38 -6.93 4.01
C ARG A 246 24.91 -7.28 4.12
N VAL A 247 24.14 -6.33 4.64
CA VAL A 247 22.73 -6.57 4.97
C VAL A 247 21.83 -5.66 4.13
N ILE A 248 20.83 -6.28 3.51
CA ILE A 248 19.58 -5.65 3.07
C ILE A 248 18.58 -5.80 4.22
N LEU A 249 18.11 -4.69 4.76
CA LEU A 249 17.07 -4.67 5.79
C LEU A 249 15.74 -4.29 5.15
N MET A 250 14.77 -5.18 5.23
CA MET A 250 13.42 -5.01 4.69
C MET A 250 12.44 -4.74 5.83
N THR A 251 11.70 -3.64 5.73
CA THR A 251 10.66 -3.23 6.70
C THR A 251 9.34 -2.99 5.97
N PRO A 252 8.18 -3.12 6.63
CA PRO A 252 6.90 -2.98 5.95
C PRO A 252 6.57 -1.51 5.63
N SER A 253 7.14 -0.57 6.39
CA SER A 253 6.99 0.85 6.11
C SER A 253 8.30 1.66 6.20
N PRO A 254 8.42 2.78 5.48
CA PRO A 254 9.63 3.57 5.39
C PRO A 254 9.70 4.50 6.61
N THR A 255 9.99 3.91 7.75
CA THR A 255 10.06 4.59 9.05
C THR A 255 11.00 5.79 9.03
N TRP A 256 12.03 5.79 8.16
CA TRP A 256 12.93 6.93 7.97
C TRP A 256 12.23 8.17 7.40
N VAL A 257 11.22 8.01 6.54
CA VAL A 257 10.39 9.12 6.03
C VAL A 257 9.39 9.53 7.09
N LYS A 258 8.70 8.56 7.72
CA LYS A 258 7.71 8.83 8.78
C LYS A 258 8.32 9.56 9.98
N ALA A 259 9.59 9.27 10.28
CA ALA A 259 10.34 9.88 11.38
C ALA A 259 10.66 11.36 11.19
N ALA A 260 10.56 11.90 9.97
CA ALA A 260 10.60 13.34 9.74
C ALA A 260 9.40 14.07 10.38
N ASP A 261 8.30 13.35 10.59
CA ASP A 261 7.05 13.85 11.17
C ASP A 261 6.88 13.42 12.63
N LYS A 262 7.25 12.18 12.95
CA LYS A 262 7.14 11.57 14.28
C LYS A 262 8.44 10.83 14.62
N PRO A 263 9.38 11.46 15.36
CA PRO A 263 10.71 10.92 15.59
C PRO A 263 10.79 9.46 16.07
N GLU A 264 9.81 9.03 16.86
CA GLU A 264 9.70 7.69 17.44
C GLU A 264 9.48 6.56 16.42
N GLU A 265 8.99 6.86 15.21
CA GLU A 265 8.67 5.83 14.19
C GLU A 265 9.92 5.06 13.74
N TYR A 266 11.14 5.64 13.87
CA TYR A 266 12.39 4.96 13.51
C TYR A 266 13.02 4.16 14.66
N ASP A 267 12.49 4.26 15.88
CA ASP A 267 13.15 3.72 17.07
C ASP A 267 13.28 2.18 17.03
N ALA A 268 12.30 1.47 16.46
CA ALA A 268 12.34 0.01 16.32
C ALA A 268 13.43 -0.44 15.33
N VAL A 269 13.50 0.21 14.16
CA VAL A 269 14.56 -0.03 13.15
C VAL A 269 15.93 0.29 13.72
N ASP A 270 16.08 1.42 14.42
CA ASP A 270 17.36 1.78 15.07
C ASP A 270 17.75 0.76 16.14
N TYR A 271 16.79 0.33 16.96
CA TYR A 271 17.01 -0.69 17.96
C TYR A 271 17.50 -2.00 17.33
N PHE A 272 16.86 -2.45 16.24
CA PHE A 272 17.25 -3.65 15.51
C PHE A 272 18.67 -3.54 14.95
N ILE A 273 18.98 -2.45 14.24
CA ILE A 273 20.31 -2.20 13.68
C ILE A 273 21.36 -2.17 14.80
N ARG A 274 21.10 -1.43 15.88
CA ARG A 274 22.08 -1.22 16.95
C ARG A 274 22.30 -2.46 17.82
N THR A 275 21.25 -3.25 18.06
CA THR A 275 21.26 -4.32 19.06
C THR A 275 21.51 -5.68 18.43
N ILE A 276 21.02 -5.91 17.21
CA ILE A 276 21.16 -7.21 16.52
C ILE A 276 22.30 -7.17 15.50
N LEU A 277 22.34 -6.16 14.63
CA LEU A 277 23.28 -6.16 13.49
C LEU A 277 24.63 -5.49 13.81
N ALA A 278 24.66 -4.41 14.59
CA ALA A 278 25.92 -3.72 14.90
C ALA A 278 26.94 -4.60 15.66
N PRO A 279 26.54 -5.49 16.60
CA PRO A 279 27.48 -6.40 17.26
C PRO A 279 28.22 -7.35 16.31
N THR A 280 27.59 -7.76 15.21
CA THR A 280 28.20 -8.64 14.19
C THR A 280 29.26 -7.91 13.36
N ARG A 281 29.25 -6.56 13.42
CA ARG A 281 30.07 -5.64 12.61
C ARG A 281 29.76 -5.68 11.11
N ALA A 282 28.71 -6.37 10.71
CA ALA A 282 28.25 -6.36 9.33
C ALA A 282 27.80 -4.97 8.89
N HIS A 283 27.83 -4.75 7.58
CA HIS A 283 27.45 -3.49 6.99
C HIS A 283 26.01 -3.52 6.52
N VAL A 284 25.11 -2.80 7.20
CA VAL A 284 23.77 -2.55 6.66
C VAL A 284 23.88 -1.53 5.52
N ARG A 285 23.65 -1.99 4.29
CA ARG A 285 23.90 -1.20 3.06
C ARG A 285 22.64 -0.73 2.37
N VAL A 286 21.52 -1.40 2.58
CA VAL A 286 20.23 -1.05 1.97
C VAL A 286 19.14 -1.23 3.01
N LEU A 287 18.30 -0.22 3.18
CA LEU A 287 16.97 -0.36 3.78
C LEU A 287 15.94 -0.25 2.67
N VAL A 288 14.99 -1.18 2.60
CA VAL A 288 13.95 -1.20 1.57
C VAL A 288 12.57 -1.40 2.18
N SER A 289 11.58 -0.63 1.70
CA SER A 289 10.22 -0.67 2.23
C SER A 289 9.13 -0.26 1.22
N GLY A 290 7.87 -0.57 1.55
CA GLY A 290 6.64 -0.21 0.83
C GLY A 290 5.87 0.93 1.50
N ASP A 291 4.58 0.73 1.77
CA ASP A 291 3.59 1.57 2.49
C ASP A 291 3.27 2.92 1.84
N LEU A 292 4.29 3.64 1.39
CA LEU A 292 4.11 4.82 0.56
C LEU A 292 4.12 4.37 -0.90
N HIS A 293 2.98 4.56 -1.56
CA HIS A 293 2.72 3.99 -2.88
C HIS A 293 3.45 4.71 -4.04
N HIS A 294 4.77 4.83 -3.93
CA HIS A 294 5.65 5.44 -4.91
C HIS A 294 7.06 4.85 -4.77
N TYR A 295 7.94 5.24 -5.69
CA TYR A 295 9.37 5.05 -5.52
C TYR A 295 10.02 6.32 -4.97
N ALA A 296 10.93 6.17 -4.01
CA ALA A 296 11.83 7.23 -3.56
C ALA A 296 13.15 6.64 -3.03
N ARG A 297 14.27 7.25 -3.37
CA ARG A 297 15.60 6.85 -2.88
C ARG A 297 16.29 8.00 -2.19
N TYR A 298 16.74 7.74 -0.96
CA TYR A 298 17.60 8.62 -0.20
C TYR A 298 18.97 7.98 -0.02
N THR A 299 20.03 8.75 -0.24
CA THR A 299 21.42 8.29 -0.15
C THR A 299 22.16 8.98 0.97
N GLY A 300 22.90 8.19 1.74
CA GLY A 300 23.84 8.67 2.75
C GLY A 300 25.18 7.97 2.63
N ASP A 301 26.14 8.37 3.46
CA ASP A 301 27.53 7.88 3.38
C ASP A 301 27.67 6.36 3.58
N ASP A 302 26.76 5.74 4.34
CA ASP A 302 26.84 4.33 4.72
C ASP A 302 25.84 3.41 4.01
N ARG A 303 24.68 3.91 3.58
CA ARG A 303 23.60 3.08 3.01
C ARG A 303 22.62 3.84 2.13
N GLU A 304 21.86 3.09 1.36
CA GLU A 304 20.69 3.54 0.61
C GLU A 304 19.41 3.29 1.43
N LEU A 305 18.46 4.23 1.39
CA LEU A 305 17.11 4.08 1.93
C LEU A 305 16.11 4.16 0.77
N ILE A 306 15.42 3.05 0.48
CA ILE A 306 14.58 2.91 -0.71
C ILE A 306 13.14 2.62 -0.31
N THR A 307 12.25 3.53 -0.68
CA THR A 307 10.80 3.30 -0.68
C THR A 307 10.40 2.84 -2.07
N CYS A 308 9.67 1.73 -2.20
CA CYS A 308 9.20 1.20 -3.47
C CYS A 308 7.83 0.50 -3.32
N GLY A 309 6.80 1.27 -3.01
CA GLY A 309 5.42 0.81 -2.85
C GLY A 309 4.55 0.85 -4.11
N GLY A 310 5.16 0.67 -5.27
CA GLY A 310 4.48 0.83 -6.56
C GLY A 310 3.83 -0.45 -7.09
N GLY A 311 3.51 -1.45 -6.27
CA GLY A 311 3.19 -2.81 -6.73
C GLY A 311 1.77 -3.04 -7.24
N GLY A 312 0.82 -2.17 -6.90
CA GLY A 312 -0.58 -2.34 -7.29
C GLY A 312 -1.55 -1.34 -6.67
N ALA A 313 -1.19 -0.74 -5.54
CA ALA A 313 -1.95 0.30 -4.87
C ALA A 313 -2.03 1.60 -5.67
N TYR A 314 -3.03 2.43 -5.42
CA TYR A 314 -3.10 3.76 -6.03
C TYR A 314 -1.80 4.55 -5.76
N THR A 315 -1.31 5.28 -6.75
CA THR A 315 -0.02 5.96 -6.63
C THR A 315 -0.11 7.20 -5.76
N LEU A 316 0.76 7.27 -4.75
CA LEU A 316 0.86 8.39 -3.82
C LEU A 316 1.82 9.45 -4.37
N GLY A 317 1.49 10.72 -4.14
CA GLY A 317 2.33 11.82 -4.59
C GLY A 317 3.66 11.96 -3.83
N THR A 318 4.68 12.41 -4.54
CA THR A 318 6.07 12.58 -4.06
C THR A 318 6.41 14.06 -3.86
N GLN A 319 5.52 14.99 -4.21
CA GLN A 319 5.78 16.43 -4.23
C GLN A 319 6.02 17.07 -2.85
N ASN A 320 5.74 16.32 -1.77
CA ASN A 320 5.91 16.72 -0.38
C ASN A 320 7.01 15.92 0.34
N LEU A 321 7.75 15.06 -0.38
CA LEU A 321 8.87 14.34 0.21
C LEU A 321 9.94 15.32 0.71
N PRO A 322 10.52 15.10 1.91
CA PRO A 322 11.65 15.88 2.38
C PRO A 322 12.82 15.78 1.40
N GLY A 323 13.53 16.88 1.15
CA GLY A 323 14.76 16.84 0.34
C GLY A 323 15.94 16.19 1.06
N GLU A 324 15.87 16.13 2.39
CA GLU A 324 16.89 15.54 3.26
C GLU A 324 16.19 14.89 4.46
N LEU A 325 16.73 13.75 4.91
CA LEU A 325 16.31 13.05 6.13
C LEU A 325 17.49 12.91 7.08
N THR A 326 17.23 12.97 8.38
CA THR A 326 18.21 12.63 9.41
C THR A 326 17.71 11.44 10.21
N VAL A 327 18.39 10.30 10.12
CA VAL A 327 18.04 9.08 10.88
C VAL A 327 19.23 8.48 11.63
N PRO A 328 19.06 8.04 12.89
CA PRO A 328 17.91 8.33 13.75
C PRO A 328 17.71 9.84 13.96
N PRO A 329 16.47 10.33 14.13
CA PRO A 329 16.20 11.76 14.36
C PRO A 329 16.95 12.31 15.59
N LYS A 330 17.24 13.62 15.59
CA LYS A 330 17.93 14.24 16.74
C LYS A 330 16.99 14.38 17.93
N GLU A 331 15.70 14.44 17.66
CA GLU A 331 14.60 14.72 18.57
C GLU A 331 14.02 13.46 19.24
N THR A 332 14.43 12.25 18.83
CA THR A 332 13.94 11.01 19.48
C THR A 332 14.28 11.02 20.98
N LEU A 333 13.32 10.55 21.79
CA LEU A 333 13.45 10.43 23.23
C LEU A 333 14.34 9.25 23.65
N THR A 334 14.63 8.35 22.72
CA THR A 334 15.50 7.19 22.96
C THR A 334 16.93 7.65 23.27
N ARG A 335 17.37 7.41 24.51
CA ARG A 335 18.69 7.83 25.00
C ARG A 335 19.84 7.04 24.39
N SER A 336 19.59 5.77 24.05
CA SER A 336 20.54 4.86 23.42
C SER A 336 20.27 4.77 21.91
N LYS A 337 20.42 5.88 21.19
CA LYS A 337 20.25 5.90 19.73
C LYS A 337 21.57 5.72 18.99
N SER A 338 21.52 5.17 17.78
CA SER A 338 22.68 5.22 16.88
C SER A 338 23.04 6.66 16.52
N ARG A 339 24.25 6.85 15.98
CA ARG A 339 24.69 8.14 15.46
C ARG A 339 23.76 8.58 14.32
N SER A 340 23.12 9.73 14.49
CA SER A 340 22.33 10.38 13.44
C SER A 340 23.17 10.66 12.19
N ARG A 341 22.62 10.28 11.03
CA ARG A 341 23.21 10.52 9.71
C ARG A 341 22.21 11.19 8.79
N THR A 342 22.72 11.99 7.87
CA THR A 342 21.94 12.70 6.86
C THR A 342 21.86 11.85 5.59
N TYR A 343 20.69 11.86 4.95
CA TYR A 343 20.41 11.20 3.68
C TYR A 343 19.70 12.18 2.74
N GLY A 344 20.25 12.42 1.56
CA GLY A 344 19.65 13.30 0.55
C GLY A 344 18.70 12.54 -0.37
N LEU A 345 17.57 13.16 -0.74
CA LEU A 345 16.66 12.60 -1.75
C LEU A 345 17.31 12.70 -3.13
N GLU A 346 17.60 11.55 -3.74
CA GLU A 346 18.22 11.48 -5.08
C GLU A 346 17.18 11.41 -6.19
N LYS A 347 16.17 10.54 -6.02
CA LYS A 347 15.14 10.32 -7.03
C LYS A 347 13.80 9.92 -6.41
N SER A 348 12.71 10.28 -7.09
CA SER A 348 11.38 9.76 -6.84
C SER A 348 10.65 9.44 -8.15
N PHE A 349 9.69 8.51 -8.09
CA PHE A 349 8.76 8.23 -9.18
C PHE A 349 7.34 8.04 -8.62
N PRO A 350 6.37 8.89 -9.03
CA PRO A 350 6.52 10.01 -9.98
C PRO A 350 7.48 11.10 -9.48
N ASP A 351 8.01 11.92 -10.39
CA ASP A 351 8.75 13.12 -9.97
C ASP A 351 7.80 14.18 -9.36
N PRO A 352 8.31 15.17 -8.61
CA PRO A 352 7.47 16.17 -7.95
C PRO A 352 6.55 16.97 -8.89
N ASP A 353 6.94 17.21 -10.14
CA ASP A 353 6.15 18.00 -11.10
C ASP A 353 5.02 17.17 -11.71
N LEU A 354 5.33 15.93 -12.10
CA LEU A 354 4.33 14.95 -12.50
C LEU A 354 3.33 14.70 -11.38
N SER A 355 3.82 14.59 -10.14
CA SER A 355 2.99 14.40 -8.97
C SER A 355 2.03 15.59 -8.72
N ARG A 356 2.50 16.84 -8.85
CA ARG A 356 1.62 18.04 -8.81
C ARG A 356 0.61 18.07 -9.96
N ARG A 357 1.00 17.61 -11.16
CA ARG A 357 0.10 17.48 -12.31
C ARG A 357 -1.01 16.47 -12.02
N TRP A 358 -0.66 15.31 -11.49
CA TRP A 358 -1.62 14.29 -11.08
C TRP A 358 -2.54 14.77 -9.96
N GLY A 359 -2.01 15.49 -8.97
CA GLY A 359 -2.82 16.11 -7.91
C GLY A 359 -3.97 16.98 -8.45
N ARG A 360 -3.76 17.70 -9.57
CA ARG A 360 -4.81 18.53 -10.21
C ARG A 360 -5.95 17.71 -10.83
N GLY A 361 -5.75 16.41 -11.07
CA GLY A 361 -6.78 15.50 -11.57
C GLY A 361 -7.97 15.33 -10.62
N VAL A 362 -7.82 15.74 -9.35
CA VAL A 362 -8.83 15.58 -8.29
C VAL A 362 -10.19 16.16 -8.66
N PHE A 363 -10.23 17.32 -9.31
CA PHE A 363 -11.50 17.97 -9.72
C PHE A 363 -12.38 17.08 -10.59
N HIS A 364 -11.75 16.29 -11.46
CA HIS A 364 -12.43 15.39 -12.37
C HIS A 364 -12.64 13.98 -11.79
N ARG A 365 -11.60 13.43 -11.15
CA ARG A 365 -11.60 12.03 -10.70
C ARG A 365 -12.41 11.82 -9.43
N LEU A 366 -12.34 12.75 -8.47
CA LEU A 366 -13.02 12.63 -7.18
C LEU A 366 -14.53 12.36 -7.32
N PRO A 367 -15.33 13.18 -8.05
CA PRO A 367 -16.78 12.97 -8.16
C PRO A 367 -17.15 11.74 -9.00
N ARG A 368 -16.33 11.38 -10.00
CA ARG A 368 -16.64 10.25 -10.90
C ARG A 368 -16.38 8.90 -10.25
N ARG A 369 -15.28 8.81 -9.52
CA ARG A 369 -14.84 7.57 -8.86
C ARG A 369 -15.58 7.34 -7.54
N ASN A 370 -15.87 8.41 -6.80
CA ASN A 370 -16.48 8.31 -5.47
C ASN A 370 -17.93 8.79 -5.49
N LYS A 371 -18.76 8.16 -6.33
CA LYS A 371 -20.19 8.53 -6.47
C LYS A 371 -20.91 8.53 -5.12
N GLY A 372 -20.66 7.54 -4.26
CA GLY A 372 -21.23 7.47 -2.92
C GLY A 372 -20.82 8.66 -2.03
N PHE A 373 -19.57 9.13 -2.15
CA PHE A 373 -19.09 10.32 -1.44
C PHE A 373 -19.79 11.59 -1.94
N ALA A 374 -19.89 11.76 -3.27
CA ALA A 374 -20.60 12.89 -3.86
C ALA A 374 -22.09 12.90 -3.45
N THR A 375 -22.76 11.75 -3.48
CA THR A 375 -24.14 11.60 -3.03
C THR A 375 -24.31 11.96 -1.56
N MET A 376 -23.42 11.48 -0.68
CA MET A 376 -23.42 11.83 0.74
C MET A 376 -23.30 13.34 0.95
N LEU A 377 -22.35 13.99 0.26
CA LEU A 377 -22.19 15.44 0.32
C LEU A 377 -23.44 16.18 -0.18
N GLY A 378 -24.05 15.69 -1.27
CA GLY A 378 -25.31 16.21 -1.79
C GLY A 378 -26.46 16.14 -0.78
N ILE A 379 -26.61 15.01 -0.08
CA ILE A 379 -27.61 14.83 0.98
C ILE A 379 -27.36 15.80 2.12
N ILE A 380 -26.13 15.85 2.65
CA ILE A 380 -25.75 16.76 3.75
C ILE A 380 -26.03 18.21 3.36
N GLN A 381 -25.63 18.64 2.17
CA GLN A 381 -25.85 19.99 1.67
C GLN A 381 -27.33 20.32 1.45
N THR A 382 -28.11 19.36 0.95
CA THR A 382 -29.56 19.53 0.73
C THR A 382 -30.31 19.64 2.06
N LEU A 383 -30.01 18.78 3.02
CA LEU A 383 -30.61 18.84 4.35
C LEU A 383 -30.24 20.13 5.08
N THR A 384 -28.98 20.57 4.98
CA THR A 384 -28.53 21.85 5.54
C THR A 384 -29.28 23.02 4.91
N MET A 385 -29.41 23.03 3.58
CA MET A 385 -30.13 24.05 2.84
C MET A 385 -31.62 24.10 3.24
N LEU A 386 -32.30 22.96 3.31
CA LEU A 386 -33.71 22.88 3.70
C LEU A 386 -33.93 23.37 5.13
N ALA A 387 -33.03 23.03 6.06
CA ALA A 387 -33.08 23.51 7.44
C ALA A 387 -32.89 25.04 7.51
N MET A 388 -31.93 25.60 6.75
CA MET A 388 -31.74 27.05 6.65
C MET A 388 -32.94 27.76 6.03
N ALA A 389 -33.49 27.23 4.94
CA ALA A 389 -34.64 27.81 4.23
C ALA A 389 -35.89 27.81 5.12
N GLY A 390 -36.17 26.70 5.81
CA GLY A 390 -37.29 26.58 6.74
C GLY A 390 -37.14 27.52 7.95
N ALA A 391 -35.95 27.65 8.52
CA ALA A 391 -35.70 28.59 9.61
C ALA A 391 -35.89 30.04 9.16
N ALA A 392 -35.47 30.39 7.93
CA ALA A 392 -35.64 31.74 7.38
C ALA A 392 -37.11 32.10 7.09
N ALA A 393 -37.92 31.10 6.73
CA ALA A 393 -39.35 31.27 6.42
C ALA A 393 -40.25 31.28 7.67
N SER A 394 -39.86 30.62 8.76
CA SER A 394 -40.71 30.38 9.95
C SER A 394 -40.75 31.55 10.95
N ARG A 395 -40.85 32.79 10.47
CA ARG A 395 -40.62 34.01 11.28
C ARG A 395 -41.65 34.30 12.39
N GLU A 396 -42.80 33.61 12.42
CA GLU A 396 -43.95 34.04 13.26
C GLU A 396 -44.41 33.01 14.32
N ASP A 397 -44.00 31.74 14.24
CA ASP A 397 -44.38 30.70 15.21
C ASP A 397 -43.16 30.01 15.82
N GLY A 398 -42.97 30.17 17.13
CA GLY A 398 -41.81 29.65 17.87
C GLY A 398 -41.70 28.11 17.90
N SER A 399 -42.80 27.37 17.74
CA SER A 399 -42.76 25.90 17.68
C SER A 399 -42.32 25.41 16.30
N ILE A 400 -42.83 26.06 15.25
CA ILE A 400 -42.45 25.77 13.86
C ILE A 400 -41.00 26.20 13.62
N LEU A 401 -40.56 27.33 14.18
CA LEU A 401 -39.17 27.77 14.11
C LEU A 401 -38.21 26.71 14.68
N LYS A 402 -38.55 26.10 15.82
CA LYS A 402 -37.73 25.05 16.46
C LYS A 402 -37.58 23.80 15.59
N LEU A 403 -38.59 23.45 14.78
CA LEU A 403 -38.52 22.31 13.85
C LEU A 403 -37.42 22.47 12.81
N PHE A 404 -36.98 23.70 12.53
CA PHE A 404 -35.91 23.97 11.57
C PHE A 404 -34.60 24.39 12.24
N THR A 405 -34.65 25.17 13.33
CA THR A 405 -33.41 25.65 13.99
C THR A 405 -32.63 24.54 14.69
N ILE A 406 -33.30 23.53 15.27
CA ILE A 406 -32.59 22.40 15.91
C ILE A 406 -31.86 21.54 14.86
N PRO A 407 -32.53 21.04 13.79
CA PRO A 407 -31.83 20.37 12.70
C PRO A 407 -30.75 21.22 12.06
N LEU A 408 -30.99 22.54 11.90
CA LEU A 408 -29.97 23.44 11.36
C LEU A 408 -28.71 23.45 12.21
N VAL A 409 -28.81 23.69 13.53
CA VAL A 409 -27.65 23.68 14.43
C VAL A 409 -26.95 22.33 14.37
N LEU A 410 -27.68 21.22 14.39
CA LEU A 410 -27.11 19.88 14.26
C LEU A 410 -26.34 19.72 12.94
N MET A 411 -26.92 20.14 11.82
CA MET A 411 -26.27 20.05 10.50
C MET A 411 -25.02 20.90 10.42
N LEU A 412 -25.02 22.12 10.98
CA LEU A 412 -23.84 22.97 11.06
C LEU A 412 -22.73 22.30 11.88
N LEU A 413 -23.08 21.71 13.03
CA LEU A 413 -22.13 20.96 13.87
C LEU A 413 -21.60 19.72 13.14
N VAL A 414 -22.44 18.98 12.43
CA VAL A 414 -22.05 17.82 11.62
C VAL A 414 -21.08 18.23 10.51
N VAL A 415 -21.37 19.30 9.78
CA VAL A 415 -20.47 19.80 8.71
C VAL A 415 -19.13 20.24 9.29
N MET A 416 -19.12 21.00 10.38
CA MET A 416 -17.89 21.44 11.03
C MET A 416 -17.08 20.27 11.60
N ALA A 417 -17.74 19.33 12.29
CA ALA A 417 -17.09 18.15 12.84
C ALA A 417 -16.52 17.27 11.73
N ALA A 418 -17.30 16.98 10.69
CA ALA A 418 -16.89 16.12 9.58
C ALA A 418 -15.67 16.69 8.84
N THR A 419 -15.68 17.98 8.50
CA THR A 419 -14.56 18.65 7.79
C THR A 419 -13.31 18.76 8.66
N THR A 420 -13.48 19.06 9.96
CA THR A 420 -12.37 19.12 10.91
C THR A 420 -11.73 17.76 11.17
N LEU A 421 -12.54 16.70 11.33
CA LEU A 421 -12.05 15.33 11.49
C LEU A 421 -11.44 14.78 10.19
N PHE A 422 -11.99 15.16 9.04
CA PHE A 422 -11.44 14.83 7.72
C PHE A 422 -10.04 15.41 7.51
N ALA A 423 -9.74 16.56 8.12
CA ALA A 423 -8.39 17.13 8.16
C ALA A 423 -7.39 16.32 9.03
N GLN A 424 -7.85 15.31 9.76
CA GLN A 424 -7.04 14.40 10.58
C GLN A 424 -6.02 15.13 11.48
N PRO A 425 -6.46 16.01 12.40
CA PRO A 425 -5.54 16.73 13.27
C PRO A 425 -4.79 15.74 14.18
N PRO A 426 -3.44 15.77 14.21
CA PRO A 426 -2.67 14.86 15.04
C PRO A 426 -2.91 15.09 16.55
N PRO A 427 -2.60 14.09 17.40
CA PRO A 427 -2.62 14.23 18.86
C PRO A 427 -1.74 15.39 19.33
N ALA A 428 -2.07 15.93 20.51
CA ALA A 428 -1.22 16.94 21.15
C ALA A 428 -0.08 16.28 21.94
N PRO A 429 1.12 16.90 22.01
CA PRO A 429 1.51 18.15 21.37
C PRO A 429 2.21 17.91 20.01
N SER A 430 1.59 18.31 18.90
CA SER A 430 2.24 18.34 17.58
C SER A 430 2.21 19.77 17.02
N PRO A 431 3.34 20.36 16.57
CA PRO A 431 3.36 21.71 16.01
C PRO A 431 2.55 21.80 14.70
N LYS A 432 2.44 20.68 13.98
CA LYS A 432 1.64 20.55 12.76
C LYS A 432 0.14 20.54 13.05
N ARG A 433 -0.29 20.35 14.29
CA ARG A 433 -1.70 20.30 14.67
C ARG A 433 -2.47 21.55 14.25
N VAL A 434 -1.86 22.73 14.40
CA VAL A 434 -2.53 24.02 14.10
C VAL A 434 -2.96 24.10 12.63
N ARG A 435 -2.09 23.73 11.68
CA ARG A 435 -2.43 23.78 10.25
C ARG A 435 -3.59 22.84 9.89
N HIS A 436 -3.68 21.64 10.49
CA HIS A 436 -4.79 20.71 10.24
C HIS A 436 -6.12 21.31 10.74
N TRP A 437 -6.13 21.88 11.95
CA TRP A 437 -7.32 22.54 12.49
C TRP A 437 -7.76 23.73 11.65
N VAL A 438 -6.82 24.63 11.30
CA VAL A 438 -7.14 25.80 10.49
C VAL A 438 -7.72 25.38 9.14
N LEU A 439 -7.08 24.45 8.44
CA LEU A 439 -7.55 23.98 7.14
C LEU A 439 -8.91 23.27 7.23
N GLY A 440 -9.12 22.39 8.21
CA GLY A 440 -10.39 21.69 8.41
C GLY A 440 -11.54 22.64 8.78
N VAL A 441 -11.29 23.60 9.67
CA VAL A 441 -12.29 24.62 10.05
C VAL A 441 -12.62 25.53 8.88
N LEU A 442 -11.62 25.98 8.10
CA LEU A 442 -11.86 26.77 6.89
C LEU A 442 -12.65 25.99 5.84
N HIS A 443 -12.38 24.69 5.68
CA HIS A 443 -13.17 23.82 4.81
C HIS A 443 -14.63 23.72 5.27
N GLY A 444 -14.86 23.56 6.58
CA GLY A 444 -16.19 23.57 7.18
C GLY A 444 -16.95 24.87 6.93
N PHE A 445 -16.33 26.01 7.18
CA PHE A 445 -16.94 27.31 6.88
C PHE A 445 -17.24 27.49 5.39
N ALA A 446 -16.35 27.04 4.50
CA ALA A 446 -16.60 27.08 3.06
C ALA A 446 -17.79 26.20 2.65
N GLN A 447 -17.95 25.02 3.26
CA GLN A 447 -19.09 24.13 3.01
C GLN A 447 -20.40 24.74 3.54
N ILE A 448 -20.37 25.41 4.69
CA ILE A 448 -21.53 26.13 5.24
C ILE A 448 -21.88 27.34 4.36
N ALA A 449 -20.88 28.08 3.87
CA ALA A 449 -21.09 29.20 2.95
C ALA A 449 -21.70 28.72 1.63
N LEU A 450 -21.28 27.56 1.12
CA LEU A 450 -21.88 26.92 -0.05
C LEU A 450 -23.36 26.57 0.21
N ALA A 451 -23.68 26.00 1.38
CA ALA A 451 -25.05 25.71 1.79
C ALA A 451 -25.91 26.99 1.85
N ALA A 452 -25.38 28.05 2.48
CA ALA A 452 -26.06 29.34 2.61
C ALA A 452 -26.28 30.02 1.26
N GLY A 453 -25.31 29.95 0.34
CA GLY A 453 -25.46 30.40 -1.04
C GLY A 453 -26.55 29.61 -1.78
N GLY A 454 -26.58 28.29 -1.59
CA GLY A 454 -27.65 27.41 -2.09
C GLY A 454 -29.02 27.80 -1.54
N THR A 455 -29.15 28.06 -0.24
CA THR A 455 -30.38 28.57 0.38
C THR A 455 -30.81 29.92 -0.19
N PHE A 456 -29.87 30.85 -0.39
CA PHE A 456 -30.15 32.16 -0.96
C PHE A 456 -30.75 32.06 -2.37
N VAL A 457 -30.24 31.14 -3.18
CA VAL A 457 -30.78 30.83 -4.52
C VAL A 457 -32.14 30.13 -4.39
N TRP A 458 -32.25 29.13 -3.54
CA TRP A 458 -33.50 28.37 -3.30
C TRP A 458 -34.68 29.28 -2.92
N LEU A 459 -34.45 30.26 -2.04
CA LEU A 459 -35.47 31.20 -1.59
C LEU A 459 -35.95 32.20 -2.67
N ARG A 460 -35.28 32.25 -3.84
CA ARG A 460 -35.65 33.12 -4.97
C ARG A 460 -36.40 32.39 -6.08
N LEU A 461 -36.57 31.07 -5.95
CA LEU A 461 -37.15 30.24 -7.00
C LEU A 461 -38.57 29.84 -6.64
N ASP A 462 -39.47 29.95 -7.60
CA ASP A 462 -40.92 29.79 -7.40
C ASP A 462 -41.34 28.37 -7.02
N PHE A 463 -40.52 27.36 -7.34
CA PHE A 463 -40.84 25.97 -7.04
C PHE A 463 -40.90 25.65 -5.55
N ARG A 464 -40.40 26.53 -4.67
CA ARG A 464 -40.52 26.37 -3.21
C ARG A 464 -41.97 26.52 -2.72
N ASP A 465 -42.78 27.27 -3.48
CA ASP A 465 -44.17 27.59 -3.17
C ASP A 465 -45.15 26.63 -3.90
N TRP A 466 -44.61 25.63 -4.63
CA TRP A 466 -45.43 24.60 -5.27
C TRP A 466 -46.10 23.67 -4.25
N PRO A 467 -47.24 23.05 -4.61
CA PRO A 467 -47.91 22.10 -3.73
C PRO A 467 -46.99 20.97 -3.30
N TRP A 468 -47.13 20.54 -2.05
CA TRP A 468 -46.46 19.34 -1.56
C TRP A 468 -46.81 18.12 -2.44
N PRO A 469 -45.85 17.25 -2.82
CA PRO A 469 -44.45 17.17 -2.38
C PRO A 469 -43.42 17.80 -3.34
N TRP A 470 -43.84 18.63 -4.29
CA TRP A 470 -42.97 19.06 -5.38
C TRP A 470 -41.70 19.83 -4.97
N PRO A 471 -41.70 20.72 -3.95
CA PRO A 471 -40.47 21.34 -3.47
C PRO A 471 -39.42 20.31 -3.03
N LEU A 472 -39.85 19.22 -2.38
CA LEU A 472 -38.93 18.15 -1.98
C LEU A 472 -38.42 17.36 -3.19
N VAL A 473 -39.27 17.12 -4.19
CA VAL A 473 -38.86 16.46 -5.44
C VAL A 473 -37.79 17.30 -6.16
N VAL A 474 -37.98 18.62 -6.26
CA VAL A 474 -36.97 19.52 -6.86
C VAL A 474 -35.69 19.53 -6.02
N ALA A 475 -35.80 19.56 -4.69
CA ALA A 475 -34.65 19.51 -3.80
C ALA A 475 -33.84 18.22 -4.01
N ALA A 476 -34.50 17.08 -4.14
CA ALA A 476 -33.86 15.78 -4.29
C ALA A 476 -33.35 15.52 -5.72
N ALA A 477 -34.13 15.85 -6.75
CA ALA A 477 -33.85 15.48 -8.14
C ALA A 477 -33.04 16.53 -8.91
N VAL A 478 -33.05 17.80 -8.48
CA VAL A 478 -32.37 18.91 -9.18
C VAL A 478 -31.29 19.52 -8.30
N TYR A 479 -31.66 20.05 -7.13
CA TYR A 479 -30.71 20.72 -6.24
C TYR A 479 -29.65 19.75 -5.71
N GLY A 480 -30.06 18.58 -5.24
CA GLY A 480 -29.19 17.56 -4.66
C GLY A 480 -28.03 17.15 -5.57
N PRO A 481 -28.28 16.72 -6.82
CA PRO A 481 -27.21 16.39 -7.77
C PRO A 481 -26.30 17.58 -8.10
N LEU A 482 -26.87 18.79 -8.27
CA LEU A 482 -26.08 19.99 -8.57
C LEU A 482 -25.15 20.36 -7.40
N ILE A 483 -25.70 20.42 -6.18
CA ILE A 483 -24.92 20.78 -4.99
C ILE A 483 -23.92 19.69 -4.62
N ALA A 484 -24.22 18.41 -4.92
CA ALA A 484 -23.27 17.31 -4.77
C ALA A 484 -22.00 17.55 -5.60
N VAL A 485 -22.15 17.96 -6.86
CA VAL A 485 -21.02 18.29 -7.73
C VAL A 485 -20.24 19.48 -7.15
N LEU A 486 -20.92 20.58 -6.84
CA LEU A 486 -20.28 21.80 -6.31
C LEU A 486 -19.54 21.54 -4.98
N SER A 487 -20.17 20.82 -4.05
CA SER A 487 -19.56 20.44 -2.77
C SER A 487 -18.35 19.53 -2.95
N THR A 488 -18.40 18.63 -3.94
CA THR A 488 -17.24 17.78 -4.28
C THR A 488 -16.12 18.60 -4.91
N GLN A 489 -16.42 19.59 -5.76
CA GLN A 489 -15.42 20.51 -6.31
C GLN A 489 -14.77 21.36 -5.20
N LEU A 490 -15.55 21.79 -4.21
CA LEU A 490 -15.02 22.49 -3.04
C LEU A 490 -14.08 21.60 -2.23
N THR A 491 -14.43 20.34 -2.02
CA THR A 491 -13.54 19.35 -1.37
C THR A 491 -12.28 19.07 -2.20
N ALA A 492 -12.39 19.01 -3.52
CA ALA A 492 -11.24 18.88 -4.43
C ALA A 492 -10.28 20.08 -4.31
N LEU A 493 -10.81 21.30 -4.26
CA LEU A 493 -10.04 22.52 -4.02
C LEU A 493 -9.36 22.52 -2.65
N TYR A 494 -10.09 22.09 -1.62
CA TYR A 494 -9.54 21.89 -0.27
C TYR A 494 -8.35 20.92 -0.29
N LEU A 495 -8.51 19.71 -0.82
CA LEU A 495 -7.47 18.69 -0.85
C LEU A 495 -6.21 19.18 -1.58
N LEU A 496 -6.38 19.82 -2.74
CA LEU A 496 -5.25 20.36 -3.51
C LEU A 496 -4.53 21.50 -2.77
N SER A 497 -5.26 22.29 -2.00
CA SER A 497 -4.71 23.39 -1.20
C SER A 497 -4.02 22.88 0.07
N ALA A 498 -4.67 21.96 0.79
CA ALA A 498 -4.17 21.34 2.01
C ALA A 498 -2.87 20.55 1.74
N ALA A 499 -2.78 19.87 0.60
CA ALA A 499 -1.59 19.13 0.21
C ALA A 499 -0.34 20.02 0.11
N ARG A 500 -0.47 21.30 -0.26
CA ARG A 500 0.66 22.26 -0.27
C ARG A 500 1.25 22.50 1.11
N PHE A 501 0.47 22.24 2.17
CA PHE A 501 0.90 22.35 3.56
C PHE A 501 1.21 20.99 4.19
N GLY A 502 1.27 19.91 3.40
CA GLY A 502 1.49 18.55 3.89
C GLY A 502 0.30 18.00 4.68
N VAL A 503 -0.92 18.46 4.38
CA VAL A 503 -2.16 17.99 5.00
C VAL A 503 -3.01 17.28 3.94
N ASN A 504 -3.58 16.12 4.28
CA ASN A 504 -4.40 15.30 3.39
C ASN A 504 -3.77 14.97 2.02
N VAL A 505 -2.44 14.82 1.96
CA VAL A 505 -1.77 14.36 0.74
C VAL A 505 -2.26 12.96 0.38
N ASN A 506 -2.37 12.07 1.37
CA ASN A 506 -2.94 10.75 1.21
C ASN A 506 -4.35 10.79 0.59
N GLU A 507 -5.29 11.53 1.20
CA GLU A 507 -6.67 11.60 0.73
C GLU A 507 -6.81 12.26 -0.66
N LEU A 508 -5.91 13.18 -1.01
CA LEU A 508 -5.84 13.76 -2.35
C LEU A 508 -5.57 12.69 -3.43
N PHE A 509 -4.66 11.75 -3.18
CA PHE A 509 -4.31 10.71 -4.14
C PHE A 509 -5.23 9.48 -4.02
N ALA A 510 -5.59 9.07 -2.81
CA ALA A 510 -6.54 7.98 -2.54
C ALA A 510 -7.91 8.28 -3.14
N GLY A 511 -8.39 9.53 -3.00
CA GLY A 511 -9.64 9.98 -3.61
C GLY A 511 -9.64 9.96 -5.14
N GLN A 512 -8.46 10.02 -5.76
CA GLN A 512 -8.31 9.89 -7.20
C GLN A 512 -8.13 8.45 -7.67
N GLY A 513 -7.54 7.59 -6.83
CA GLY A 513 -7.25 6.19 -7.12
C GLY A 513 -6.47 6.01 -8.42
N ILE A 514 -5.32 6.68 -8.52
CA ILE A 514 -4.47 6.68 -9.71
C ILE A 514 -3.76 5.32 -9.83
N GLU A 515 -4.11 4.52 -10.83
CA GLU A 515 -3.46 3.22 -11.07
C GLU A 515 -2.14 3.34 -11.84
N GLU A 516 -1.84 4.50 -12.41
CA GLU A 516 -0.64 4.76 -13.21
C GLU A 516 0.60 5.05 -12.36
N GLY A 517 1.80 4.82 -12.88
CA GLY A 517 3.05 5.06 -12.16
C GLY A 517 3.38 3.96 -11.14
N LYS A 518 3.54 2.74 -11.63
CA LYS A 518 3.91 1.57 -10.83
C LYS A 518 5.40 1.34 -10.82
N SER A 519 5.90 0.64 -9.81
CA SER A 519 7.32 0.38 -9.67
C SER A 519 7.62 -0.88 -8.87
N PHE A 520 8.75 -1.50 -9.19
CA PHE A 520 9.36 -2.58 -8.44
C PHE A 520 10.88 -2.47 -8.60
N LEU A 521 11.65 -3.20 -7.79
CA LEU A 521 13.10 -3.26 -7.91
C LEU A 521 13.50 -4.61 -8.50
N ARG A 522 14.36 -4.60 -9.51
CA ARG A 522 15.08 -5.78 -9.97
C ARG A 522 16.53 -5.65 -9.55
N MET A 523 17.03 -6.61 -8.79
CA MET A 523 18.36 -6.54 -8.19
C MET A 523 19.21 -7.73 -8.62
N HIS A 524 20.50 -7.49 -8.76
CA HIS A 524 21.50 -8.49 -9.12
C HIS A 524 22.67 -8.42 -8.16
N ILE A 525 22.96 -9.54 -7.51
CA ILE A 525 24.23 -9.76 -6.79
C ILE A 525 25.14 -10.49 -7.77
N ASP A 526 26.19 -9.82 -8.23
CA ASP A 526 27.20 -10.44 -9.09
C ASP A 526 28.16 -11.34 -8.29
N ALA A 527 28.98 -12.13 -8.99
CA ALA A 527 29.94 -13.03 -8.36
C ALA A 527 31.03 -12.29 -7.56
N GLY A 528 31.26 -11.00 -7.83
CA GLY A 528 32.13 -10.11 -7.05
C GLY A 528 31.46 -9.53 -5.80
N GLY A 529 30.16 -9.83 -5.61
CA GLY A 529 29.34 -9.36 -4.52
C GLY A 529 28.84 -7.94 -4.66
N THR A 530 28.95 -7.29 -5.81
CA THR A 530 28.31 -5.98 -6.02
C THR A 530 26.80 -6.19 -6.18
N LEU A 531 26.02 -5.48 -5.37
CA LEU A 531 24.57 -5.41 -5.53
C LEU A 531 24.24 -4.27 -6.50
N THR A 532 23.68 -4.60 -7.65
CA THR A 532 23.14 -3.64 -8.61
C THR A 532 21.62 -3.63 -8.50
N ILE A 533 21.03 -2.48 -8.16
CA ILE A 533 19.58 -2.30 -8.04
C ILE A 533 19.10 -1.55 -9.27
N HIS A 534 18.16 -2.11 -10.01
CA HIS A 534 17.47 -1.51 -11.13
C HIS A 534 16.05 -1.12 -10.69
N PRO A 535 15.77 0.17 -10.41
CA PRO A 535 14.43 0.62 -10.11
C PRO A 535 13.61 0.68 -11.40
N ILE A 536 12.66 -0.24 -11.54
CA ILE A 536 11.84 -0.36 -12.75
C ILE A 536 10.54 0.40 -12.55
N GLY A 537 10.23 1.32 -13.47
CA GLY A 537 9.02 2.11 -13.50
C GLY A 537 8.11 1.68 -14.65
N LEU A 538 6.80 1.79 -14.41
CA LEU A 538 5.76 1.59 -15.40
C LEU A 538 4.81 2.79 -15.35
N GLU A 539 4.91 3.68 -16.33
CA GLU A 539 4.06 4.88 -16.37
C GLU A 539 2.60 4.54 -16.57
N LYS A 540 2.30 3.57 -17.44
CA LYS A 540 0.94 3.16 -17.79
C LYS A 540 0.71 1.69 -17.52
N VAL A 541 -0.32 1.38 -16.74
CA VAL A 541 -0.76 0.00 -16.53
C VAL A 541 -1.62 -0.49 -17.69
N CYS A 542 -1.77 -1.81 -17.82
CA CYS A 542 -2.66 -2.40 -18.80
C CYS A 542 -4.07 -2.53 -18.23
N HIS A 543 -5.05 -2.02 -18.98
CA HIS A 543 -6.49 -2.11 -18.67
C HIS A 543 -7.25 -3.05 -19.62
N GLU A 544 -6.59 -3.57 -20.66
CA GLU A 544 -7.18 -4.46 -21.65
C GLU A 544 -6.40 -5.77 -21.67
N TRP A 545 -6.92 -6.77 -20.97
CA TRP A 545 -6.29 -8.07 -20.82
C TRP A 545 -6.94 -9.10 -21.76
N LEU A 546 -6.10 -9.79 -22.54
CA LEU A 546 -6.52 -10.78 -23.51
C LEU A 546 -6.16 -12.18 -22.99
N PRO A 547 -7.13 -13.12 -22.90
CA PRO A 547 -6.84 -14.50 -22.52
C PRO A 547 -5.97 -15.21 -23.56
N ASP A 548 -5.11 -16.10 -23.10
CA ASP A 548 -4.19 -16.89 -23.92
C ASP A 548 -4.38 -18.40 -23.67
N PRO A 549 -5.47 -19.00 -24.19
CA PRO A 549 -5.80 -20.42 -23.95
C PRO A 549 -4.81 -21.39 -24.60
N GLN A 550 -4.03 -20.93 -25.60
CA GLN A 550 -3.04 -21.74 -26.32
C GLN A 550 -1.60 -21.47 -25.84
N GLY A 551 -1.43 -20.68 -24.77
CA GLY A 551 -0.13 -20.40 -24.17
C GLY A 551 0.51 -21.65 -23.55
N SER A 552 1.84 -21.66 -23.46
CA SER A 552 2.56 -22.74 -22.77
C SER A 552 2.21 -22.75 -21.27
N PRO A 553 2.36 -23.88 -20.54
CA PRO A 553 1.93 -23.98 -19.14
C PRO A 553 2.49 -22.89 -18.22
N GLN A 554 3.74 -22.53 -18.39
CA GLN A 554 4.46 -21.49 -17.63
C GLN A 554 4.17 -20.06 -18.09
N SER A 555 3.52 -19.85 -19.25
CA SER A 555 3.23 -18.51 -19.77
C SER A 555 2.01 -17.89 -19.08
N PRO A 556 1.96 -16.56 -18.89
CA PRO A 556 0.82 -15.87 -18.29
C PRO A 556 -0.50 -16.25 -18.95
N TRP A 557 -1.56 -16.42 -18.17
CA TRP A 557 -2.91 -16.69 -18.67
C TRP A 557 -3.48 -15.52 -19.47
N LEU A 558 -3.10 -14.30 -19.11
CA LEU A 558 -3.59 -13.08 -19.75
C LEU A 558 -2.39 -12.28 -20.29
N ARG A 559 -2.51 -11.83 -21.53
CA ARG A 559 -1.54 -10.96 -22.19
C ARG A 559 -2.09 -9.55 -22.28
N PRO A 560 -1.23 -8.52 -22.21
CA PRO A 560 -1.70 -7.16 -22.37
C PRO A 560 -2.07 -6.93 -23.84
N GLY A 561 -3.22 -6.31 -24.11
CA GLY A 561 -3.65 -5.95 -25.46
C GLY A 561 -2.73 -4.93 -26.12
N THR A 562 -2.08 -4.09 -25.31
CA THR A 562 -0.96 -3.22 -25.72
C THR A 562 0.28 -3.58 -24.89
N PRO A 563 1.46 -3.80 -25.50
CA PRO A 563 2.67 -4.12 -24.75
C PRO A 563 2.97 -3.11 -23.65
N LEU A 564 3.29 -3.61 -22.44
CA LEU A 564 3.76 -2.79 -21.34
C LEU A 564 5.19 -2.30 -21.63
N THR A 565 5.47 -1.05 -21.30
CA THR A 565 6.77 -0.40 -21.54
C THR A 565 7.45 -0.07 -20.21
N PRO A 566 8.15 -1.03 -19.57
CA PRO A 566 8.98 -0.74 -18.40
C PRO A 566 10.20 0.11 -18.77
N HIS A 567 10.64 0.98 -17.87
CA HIS A 567 11.85 1.81 -18.02
C HIS A 567 12.59 1.88 -16.69
N ARG A 568 13.87 2.28 -16.68
CA ARG A 568 14.54 2.60 -15.42
C ARG A 568 14.11 3.97 -14.93
N ILE A 569 13.67 4.05 -13.67
CA ILE A 569 13.33 5.31 -13.01
C ILE A 569 14.59 6.19 -12.87
N GLU A 570 15.73 5.55 -12.63
CA GLU A 570 17.06 6.17 -12.55
C GLU A 570 18.16 5.18 -12.96
N PRO A 571 19.39 5.64 -13.23
CA PRO A 571 20.51 4.73 -13.50
C PRO A 571 20.68 3.66 -12.41
N PRO A 572 21.17 2.45 -12.75
CA PRO A 572 21.32 1.38 -11.78
C PRO A 572 22.15 1.80 -10.56
N VAL A 573 21.61 1.57 -9.38
CA VAL A 573 22.25 1.91 -8.11
C VAL A 573 23.22 0.79 -7.76
N ARG A 574 24.51 1.10 -7.76
CA ARG A 574 25.57 0.13 -7.45
C ARG A 574 25.99 0.25 -6.00
N VAL A 575 25.63 -0.75 -5.21
CA VAL A 575 26.05 -0.87 -3.82
C VAL A 575 27.26 -1.81 -3.78
N ALA A 576 28.43 -1.18 -3.61
CA ALA A 576 29.73 -1.83 -3.83
C ALA A 576 29.90 -3.18 -3.12
N GLY A 577 30.63 -4.08 -3.83
CA GLY A 577 31.38 -5.21 -3.30
C GLY A 577 32.15 -4.89 -2.00
N PRO A 578 32.60 -5.88 -1.20
CA PRO A 578 33.49 -5.59 -0.08
C PRO A 578 34.67 -4.79 -0.61
N ARG A 579 35.04 -3.69 0.06
CA ARG A 579 36.38 -3.16 -0.15
C ARG A 579 37.30 -4.24 0.39
N GLY A 580 37.98 -4.97 -0.51
CA GLY A 580 39.08 -5.83 -0.11
C GLY A 580 40.02 -5.07 0.82
N PRO A 581 40.73 -5.76 1.73
CA PRO A 581 41.63 -5.10 2.67
C PRO A 581 42.53 -4.15 1.89
N ARG A 582 42.52 -2.87 2.25
CA ARG A 582 43.50 -1.93 1.69
C ARG A 582 44.89 -2.51 1.97
N PRO A 583 45.77 -2.58 0.96
CA PRO A 583 47.11 -3.14 1.12
C PRO A 583 47.91 -2.44 2.21
#